data_AF-A0A1G3WH32-F1
#
_entry.id   AF-A0A1G3WH32-F1
#
_cell.length_a   1.000
_cell.length_b   1.000
_cell.length_c   1.000
_cell.angle_alpha   90.00
_cell.angle_beta   90.00
_cell.angle_gamma   90.00
#
_symmetry.space_group_name_H-M   'P 1'
#
loop_
_entity.id
_entity.type
_entity.pdbx_description
1 polymer ?
#
loop_
_entity_poly.entity_id
_entity_poly.type
_entity_poly.pdbx_seq_one_letter_code
_entity_poly.pdbx_strand_id
1 'polypeptide(L)'
;MKVKLMVLAVIGLVVGSFIFIGIGVNAASVYDDGEGYSTLTVSSDQVYTVEEMLVAAIEDEYLAQATYQAIIDAYGNIKPFSKIILAEQTHIDLLLPLFEAYGIEVPVNNASEFVVLPESISSALATGIEAETLNIAMYQVFLGQEGLPEDLQTVFELLLNASENHLRAFSRDRIAGVCGDVANAIQNRFRNGGRNGNQNNNQNCTGSSTGRQGK
;
A
#
# COMPACT_ATOMS: atom_id res chain seq x y z
N MET A 1 28.37 47.28 -30.51
CA MET A 1 27.26 46.73 -29.73
C MET A 1 26.90 45.37 -30.32
N LYS A 2 27.12 44.27 -29.58
CA LYS A 2 26.87 42.90 -30.07
C LYS A 2 25.45 42.49 -29.65
N VAL A 3 24.57 42.25 -30.62
CA VAL A 3 23.22 41.75 -30.40
C VAL A 3 23.32 40.23 -30.25
N LYS A 4 22.92 39.68 -29.10
CA LYS A 4 22.82 38.22 -28.90
C LYS A 4 21.45 37.75 -29.40
N LEU A 5 21.47 36.94 -30.45
CA LEU A 5 20.33 36.20 -30.98
C LEU A 5 20.13 34.94 -30.14
N MET A 6 19.02 34.84 -29.40
CA MET A 6 18.61 33.60 -28.74
C MET A 6 17.89 32.72 -29.76
N VAL A 7 18.46 31.54 -30.03
CA VAL A 7 17.80 30.49 -30.81
C VAL A 7 17.09 29.56 -29.83
N LEU A 8 15.76 29.59 -29.84
CA LEU A 8 14.90 28.56 -29.26
C LEU A 8 14.89 27.35 -30.20
N ALA A 9 15.41 26.22 -29.75
CA ALA A 9 15.21 24.93 -30.40
C ALA A 9 14.05 24.21 -29.68
N VAL A 10 12.88 24.23 -30.31
CA VAL A 10 11.74 23.38 -29.96
C VAL A 10 11.96 22.04 -30.67
N ILE A 11 12.13 20.96 -29.91
CA ILE A 11 11.91 19.60 -30.42
C ILE A 11 10.82 18.99 -29.55
N GLY A 12 9.61 18.99 -30.09
CA GLY A 12 8.51 18.21 -29.56
C GLY A 12 8.71 16.73 -29.90
N LEU A 13 8.51 15.88 -28.91
CA LEU A 13 8.11 14.50 -29.14
C LEU A 13 6.78 14.28 -28.38
N VAL A 14 5.72 14.10 -29.16
CA VAL A 14 4.39 13.72 -28.70
C VAL A 14 4.48 12.30 -28.14
N VAL A 15 4.20 12.12 -26.85
CA VAL A 15 3.88 10.81 -26.28
C VAL A 15 2.46 10.89 -25.74
N GLY A 16 1.61 10.00 -26.25
CA GLY A 16 0.16 10.06 -26.20
C GLY A 16 -0.42 10.25 -24.80
N SER A 17 -1.30 11.24 -24.69
CA SER A 17 -2.21 11.42 -23.57
C SER A 17 -3.16 10.22 -23.48
N PHE A 18 -2.88 9.27 -22.59
CA PHE A 18 -3.95 8.48 -22.00
C PHE A 18 -4.68 9.37 -21.00
N ILE A 19 -5.80 9.95 -21.44
CA ILE A 19 -6.75 10.62 -20.54
C ILE A 19 -7.42 9.51 -19.73
N PHE A 20 -6.81 9.16 -18.60
CA PHE A 20 -7.54 8.52 -17.51
C PHE A 20 -8.51 9.57 -16.96
N ILE A 21 -9.80 9.37 -17.18
CA ILE A 21 -10.85 10.06 -16.43
C ILE A 21 -10.77 9.51 -15.01
N GLY A 22 -9.85 10.06 -14.22
CA GLY A 22 -9.77 9.82 -12.79
C GLY A 22 -10.95 10.50 -12.12
N ILE A 23 -11.90 9.71 -11.62
CA ILE A 23 -12.77 10.16 -10.54
C ILE A 23 -11.81 10.42 -9.37
N GLY A 24 -11.51 11.69 -9.13
CA GLY A 24 -10.61 12.12 -8.07
C GLY A 24 -11.18 11.74 -6.71
N VAL A 25 -10.72 10.62 -6.17
CA VAL A 25 -10.62 10.45 -4.73
C VAL A 25 -9.33 11.15 -4.33
N ASN A 26 -9.45 12.30 -3.68
CA ASN A 26 -8.32 12.91 -3.00
C ASN A 26 -8.00 12.01 -1.80
N ALA A 27 -7.18 10.97 -2.02
CA ALA A 27 -6.37 10.47 -0.93
C ALA A 27 -5.32 11.56 -0.70
N ALA A 28 -5.59 12.49 0.23
CA ALA A 28 -4.48 13.17 0.87
C ALA A 28 -3.54 12.05 1.36
N SER A 29 -2.25 12.14 1.04
CA SER A 29 -1.27 11.15 1.48
C SER A 29 -1.53 10.88 2.95
N VAL A 30 -1.90 9.63 3.26
CA VAL A 30 -2.27 9.21 4.62
C VAL A 30 -1.03 9.17 5.53
N TYR A 31 0.15 9.44 4.98
CA TYR A 31 1.38 9.63 5.72
C TYR A 31 1.46 11.09 6.19
N ASP A 32 1.39 11.25 7.51
CA ASP A 32 1.71 12.50 8.22
C ASP A 32 3.11 12.95 7.85
N ASP A 33 3.34 14.27 7.71
CA ASP A 33 4.66 14.87 7.49
C ASP A 33 5.50 14.93 8.79
N GLY A 34 5.08 14.18 9.81
CA GLY A 34 5.75 13.99 11.07
C GLY A 34 7.05 13.21 10.91
N GLU A 35 8.17 13.83 11.30
CA GLU A 35 9.48 13.21 11.30
C GLU A 35 9.48 11.90 12.09
N GLY A 36 9.71 10.78 11.41
CA GLY A 36 9.98 9.49 12.05
C GLY A 36 9.64 8.28 11.20
N TYR A 37 8.76 8.41 10.20
CA TYR A 37 8.37 7.28 9.35
C TYR A 37 7.99 7.74 7.94
N SER A 38 9.00 8.01 7.11
CA SER A 38 8.78 8.39 5.71
C SER A 38 8.77 7.14 4.85
N THR A 39 7.71 6.93 4.05
CA THR A 39 7.85 6.12 2.84
C THR A 39 9.03 6.72 2.07
N LEU A 40 10.15 6.00 1.99
CA LEU A 40 11.34 6.52 1.34
C LEU A 40 11.00 6.74 -0.13
N THR A 41 10.90 8.00 -0.55
CA THR A 41 10.73 8.33 -1.96
C THR A 41 12.05 8.07 -2.65
N VAL A 42 12.23 6.84 -3.12
CA VAL A 42 13.43 6.45 -3.84
C VAL A 42 13.46 7.10 -5.23
N SER A 43 14.62 7.60 -5.62
CA SER A 43 14.96 7.99 -6.98
C SER A 43 15.92 7.00 -7.60
N SER A 44 15.71 6.65 -8.88
CA SER A 44 16.63 5.83 -9.68
C SER A 44 17.96 6.52 -9.99
N ASP A 45 18.04 7.83 -9.79
CA ASP A 45 19.26 8.63 -10.04
C ASP A 45 20.18 8.67 -8.80
N GLN A 46 19.77 8.05 -7.69
CA GLN A 46 20.52 7.99 -6.44
C GLN A 46 21.08 6.58 -6.20
N VAL A 47 22.21 6.53 -5.52
CA VAL A 47 22.83 5.29 -5.03
C VAL A 47 22.62 5.25 -3.53
N TYR A 48 22.11 4.13 -3.03
CA TYR A 48 21.83 3.91 -1.62
C TYR A 48 22.88 2.96 -1.03
N THR A 49 23.26 3.23 0.21
CA THR A 49 24.06 2.33 1.02
C THR A 49 23.23 1.12 1.46
N VAL A 50 23.89 0.03 1.85
CA VAL A 50 23.23 -1.14 2.42
C VAL A 50 22.40 -0.77 3.66
N GLU A 51 22.93 0.13 4.50
CA GLU A 51 22.22 0.62 5.67
C GLU A 51 20.94 1.37 5.30
N GLU A 52 21.01 2.32 4.37
CA GLU A 52 19.82 3.03 3.90
C GLU A 52 18.77 2.07 3.33
N MET A 53 19.18 1.09 2.53
CA MET A 53 18.24 0.11 1.95
C MET A 53 17.56 -0.76 3.01
N LEU A 54 18.33 -1.26 3.98
CA LEU A 54 17.80 -2.13 5.03
C LEU A 54 16.90 -1.38 5.99
N VAL A 55 17.31 -0.17 6.42
CA VAL A 55 16.49 0.70 7.27
C VAL A 55 15.18 1.05 6.55
N ALA A 56 15.25 1.47 5.28
CA ALA A 56 14.05 1.75 4.48
C ALA A 56 13.09 0.56 4.42
N ALA A 57 13.62 -0.63 4.11
CA ALA A 57 12.83 -1.83 3.96
C ALA A 57 12.14 -2.20 5.28
N ILE A 58 12.89 -2.31 6.38
CA ILE A 58 12.28 -2.76 7.65
C ILE A 58 11.33 -1.73 8.23
N GLU A 59 11.62 -0.44 8.00
CA GLU A 59 10.68 0.60 8.36
C GLU A 59 9.39 0.41 7.54
N ASP A 60 9.43 0.37 6.21
CA ASP A 60 8.20 0.18 5.42
C ASP A 60 7.35 -1.02 5.89
N GLU A 61 8.00 -2.15 6.22
CA GLU A 61 7.32 -3.34 6.77
C GLU A 61 6.67 -3.10 8.16
N TYR A 62 7.32 -2.39 9.11
CA TYR A 62 6.64 -2.12 10.39
C TYR A 62 5.44 -1.16 10.22
N LEU A 63 5.52 -0.18 9.31
CA LEU A 63 4.39 0.72 9.07
C LEU A 63 3.24 0.01 8.38
N ALA A 64 3.51 -0.84 7.40
CA ALA A 64 2.50 -1.68 6.78
C ALA A 64 1.81 -2.56 7.83
N GLN A 65 2.59 -3.26 8.66
CA GLN A 65 2.06 -4.11 9.73
C GLN A 65 1.20 -3.32 10.72
N ALA A 66 1.70 -2.18 11.23
CA ALA A 66 0.99 -1.34 12.19
C ALA A 66 -0.30 -0.74 11.58
N THR A 67 -0.23 -0.28 10.33
CA THR A 67 -1.38 0.27 9.60
C THR A 67 -2.46 -0.79 9.40
N TYR A 68 -2.09 -2.00 8.98
CA TYR A 68 -3.05 -3.08 8.77
C TYR A 68 -3.67 -3.56 10.09
N GLN A 69 -2.89 -3.60 11.17
CA GLN A 69 -3.41 -3.89 12.51
C GLN A 69 -4.46 -2.86 12.93
N ALA A 70 -4.17 -1.56 12.79
CA ALA A 70 -5.10 -0.50 13.15
C ALA A 70 -6.39 -0.54 12.32
N ILE A 71 -6.30 -0.84 11.02
CA ILE A 71 -7.45 -1.02 10.13
C ILE A 71 -8.31 -2.21 10.58
N ILE A 72 -7.68 -3.35 10.94
CA ILE A 72 -8.39 -4.54 11.43
C ILE A 72 -9.07 -4.24 12.76
N ASP A 73 -8.44 -3.49 13.65
CA ASP A 73 -9.03 -3.13 14.95
C ASP A 73 -10.22 -2.18 14.79
N ALA A 74 -10.15 -1.23 13.85
CA ALA A 74 -11.21 -0.26 13.61
C ALA A 74 -12.41 -0.84 12.84
N TYR A 75 -12.15 -1.65 11.81
CA TYR A 75 -13.15 -2.08 10.83
C TYR A 75 -13.44 -3.58 10.87
N GLY A 76 -12.71 -4.34 11.69
CA GLY A 76 -12.85 -5.79 11.83
C GLY A 76 -12.05 -6.57 10.79
N ASN A 77 -12.33 -7.87 10.72
CA ASN A 77 -11.61 -8.81 9.87
C ASN A 77 -11.97 -8.62 8.38
N ILE A 78 -11.30 -7.68 7.73
CA ILE A 78 -11.50 -7.32 6.32
C ILE A 78 -10.38 -7.92 5.49
N LYS A 79 -10.76 -8.56 4.38
CA LYS A 79 -9.80 -8.97 3.35
C LYS A 79 -9.45 -7.77 2.46
N PRO A 80 -8.16 -7.59 2.11
CA PRO A 80 -7.08 -8.56 2.30
C PRO A 80 -6.23 -8.35 3.58
N PHE A 81 -6.43 -7.27 4.34
CA PHE A 81 -5.61 -6.90 5.52
C PHE A 81 -5.33 -8.05 6.48
N SER A 82 -6.36 -8.81 6.87
CA SER A 82 -6.20 -9.90 7.83
C SER A 82 -5.37 -11.09 7.34
N LYS A 83 -5.13 -11.19 6.04
CA LYS A 83 -4.22 -12.18 5.48
C LYS A 83 -2.81 -11.63 5.33
N ILE A 84 -2.71 -10.38 4.91
CA ILE A 84 -1.45 -9.73 4.55
C ILE A 84 -0.63 -9.37 5.79
N ILE A 85 -1.28 -9.00 6.91
CA ILE A 85 -0.56 -8.68 8.15
C ILE A 85 0.42 -9.76 8.65
N LEU A 86 0.11 -11.05 8.40
CA LEU A 86 1.01 -12.16 8.73
C LEU A 86 2.20 -12.26 7.77
N ALA A 87 2.02 -11.85 6.51
CA ALA A 87 3.10 -11.77 5.54
C ALA A 87 4.09 -10.68 5.92
N GLU A 88 3.64 -9.52 6.43
CA GLU A 88 4.55 -8.46 6.85
C GLU A 88 5.46 -8.88 8.01
N GLN A 89 4.97 -9.71 8.94
CA GLN A 89 5.86 -10.30 9.94
C GLN A 89 6.93 -11.20 9.30
N THR A 90 6.58 -11.93 8.25
CA THR A 90 7.55 -12.77 7.52
C THR A 90 8.59 -11.90 6.81
N HIS A 91 8.21 -10.75 6.26
CA HIS A 91 9.16 -9.81 5.63
C HIS A 91 10.14 -9.25 6.65
N ILE A 92 9.65 -8.80 7.81
CA ILE A 92 10.49 -8.37 8.94
C ILE A 92 11.48 -9.48 9.31
N ASP A 93 11.00 -10.71 9.49
CA ASP A 93 11.83 -11.85 9.88
C ASP A 93 12.91 -12.19 8.82
N LEU A 94 12.65 -11.90 7.54
CA LEU A 94 13.62 -12.07 6.44
C LEU A 94 14.69 -10.96 6.43
N LEU A 95 14.35 -9.75 6.86
CA LEU A 95 15.28 -8.61 6.90
C LEU A 95 16.22 -8.65 8.11
N LEU A 96 15.74 -9.10 9.28
CA LEU A 96 16.52 -9.08 10.53
C LEU A 96 17.90 -9.77 10.44
N PRO A 97 18.07 -10.94 9.79
CA PRO A 97 19.39 -11.57 9.63
C PRO A 97 20.37 -10.72 8.81
N LEU A 98 19.89 -9.87 7.90
CA LEU A 98 20.76 -8.98 7.11
C LEU A 98 21.32 -7.85 8.01
N PHE A 99 20.53 -7.29 8.92
CA PHE A 99 21.05 -6.31 9.89
C PHE A 99 22.21 -6.88 10.71
N GLU A 100 22.09 -8.12 11.19
CA GLU A 100 23.17 -8.81 11.90
C GLU A 100 24.39 -9.04 10.98
N ALA A 101 24.17 -9.52 9.75
CA ALA A 101 25.24 -9.82 8.80
C ALA A 101 26.09 -8.60 8.43
N TYR A 102 25.47 -7.42 8.35
CA TYR A 102 26.13 -6.16 8.00
C TYR A 102 26.53 -5.30 9.21
N GLY A 103 26.22 -5.75 10.43
CA GLY A 103 26.55 -5.03 11.67
C GLY A 103 25.81 -3.70 11.83
N ILE A 104 24.59 -3.63 11.30
CA ILE A 104 23.72 -2.44 11.34
C ILE A 104 22.74 -2.59 12.52
N GLU A 105 22.50 -1.50 13.24
CA GLU A 105 21.51 -1.49 14.32
C GLU A 105 20.09 -1.54 13.73
N VAL A 106 19.26 -2.45 14.26
CA VAL A 106 17.85 -2.54 13.84
C VAL A 106 17.09 -1.34 14.39
N PRO A 107 16.39 -0.56 13.54
CA PRO A 107 15.54 0.54 13.99
C PRO A 107 14.52 0.09 15.04
N VAL A 108 14.25 0.96 16.01
CA VAL A 108 13.20 0.70 17.02
C VAL A 108 11.85 0.72 16.32
N ASN A 109 11.08 -0.35 16.46
CA ASN A 109 9.71 -0.38 15.95
C ASN A 109 8.79 0.50 16.83
N ASN A 110 8.56 1.73 16.38
CA ASN A 110 7.59 2.69 16.91
C ASN A 110 6.52 3.05 15.86
N ALA A 111 6.37 2.25 14.79
CA ALA A 111 5.54 2.58 13.64
C ALA A 111 4.07 2.87 13.98
N SER A 112 3.54 2.26 15.05
CA SER A 112 2.17 2.53 15.53
C SER A 112 1.92 3.99 15.90
N GLU A 113 2.95 4.76 16.22
CA GLU A 113 2.85 6.18 16.55
C GLU A 113 2.54 7.05 15.32
N PHE A 114 2.83 6.54 14.12
CA PHE A 114 2.71 7.26 12.84
C PHE A 114 1.53 6.78 12.00
N VAL A 115 0.74 5.81 12.49
CA VAL A 115 -0.42 5.30 11.75
C VAL A 115 -1.53 6.33 11.73
N VAL A 116 -1.91 6.75 10.54
CA VAL A 116 -3.14 7.52 10.30
C VAL A 116 -4.23 6.56 9.83
N LEU A 117 -5.27 6.39 10.63
CA LEU A 117 -6.37 5.49 10.30
C LEU A 117 -7.20 6.05 9.13
N PRO A 118 -7.35 5.31 8.00
CA PRO A 118 -8.21 5.73 6.89
C PRO A 118 -9.67 5.87 7.33
N GLU A 119 -10.43 6.82 6.77
CA GLU A 119 -11.81 7.15 7.20
C GLU A 119 -12.87 6.09 6.83
N SER A 120 -12.53 5.12 5.99
CA SER A 120 -13.44 4.10 5.45
C SER A 120 -12.69 2.84 5.01
N ILE A 121 -13.43 1.77 4.70
CA ILE A 121 -12.85 0.53 4.16
C ILE A 121 -12.33 0.78 2.73
N SER A 122 -13.05 1.53 1.91
CA SER A 122 -12.57 1.86 0.56
C SER A 122 -11.30 2.72 0.57
N SER A 123 -11.21 3.70 1.47
CA SER A 123 -9.97 4.46 1.65
C SER A 123 -8.85 3.60 2.21
N ALA A 124 -9.15 2.68 3.14
CA ALA A 124 -8.15 1.73 3.63
C ALA A 124 -7.58 0.86 2.51
N LEU A 125 -8.44 0.29 1.64
CA LEU A 125 -7.97 -0.48 0.48
C LEU A 125 -7.14 0.38 -0.48
N ALA A 126 -7.46 1.66 -0.63
CA ALA A 126 -6.65 2.58 -1.43
C ALA A 126 -5.27 2.82 -0.80
N THR A 127 -5.20 3.01 0.52
CA THR A 127 -3.94 3.12 1.27
C THR A 127 -3.07 1.87 1.10
N GLY A 128 -3.66 0.66 1.17
CA GLY A 128 -2.93 -0.57 0.88
C GLY A 128 -2.38 -0.64 -0.55
N ILE A 129 -3.18 -0.25 -1.56
CA ILE A 129 -2.70 -0.18 -2.96
C ILE A 129 -1.52 0.79 -3.11
N GLU A 130 -1.59 1.95 -2.46
CA GLU A 130 -0.54 2.96 -2.49
C GLU A 130 0.75 2.44 -1.83
N ALA A 131 0.64 1.87 -0.63
CA ALA A 131 1.76 1.25 0.09
C ALA A 131 2.49 0.21 -0.77
N GLU A 132 1.75 -0.77 -1.32
CA GLU A 132 2.37 -1.82 -2.15
C GLU A 132 2.96 -1.27 -3.45
N THR A 133 2.40 -0.19 -4.01
CA THR A 133 2.96 0.47 -5.20
C THR A 133 4.29 1.14 -4.88
N LEU A 134 4.39 1.80 -3.73
CA LEU A 134 5.63 2.42 -3.26
C LEU A 134 6.68 1.37 -2.91
N ASN A 135 6.31 0.28 -2.25
CA ASN A 135 7.22 -0.79 -1.88
C ASN A 135 7.80 -1.50 -3.13
N ILE A 136 6.95 -1.77 -4.15
CA ILE A 136 7.40 -2.27 -5.46
C ILE A 136 8.42 -1.32 -6.10
N ALA A 137 8.14 -0.01 -6.10
CA ALA A 137 9.04 0.98 -6.70
C ALA A 137 10.39 1.04 -5.94
N MET A 138 10.35 0.98 -4.61
CA MET A 138 11.53 0.91 -3.75
C MET A 138 12.42 -0.28 -4.11
N TYR A 139 11.88 -1.50 -4.09
CA TYR A 139 12.68 -2.68 -4.42
C TYR A 139 13.17 -2.67 -5.86
N GLN A 140 12.40 -2.15 -6.83
CA GLN A 140 12.87 -2.01 -8.21
C GLN A 140 14.08 -1.07 -8.33
N VAL A 141 14.12 0.02 -7.54
CA VAL A 141 15.29 0.91 -7.50
C VAL A 141 16.47 0.20 -6.86
N PHE A 142 16.30 -0.45 -5.71
CA PHE A 142 17.39 -1.13 -5.00
C PHE A 142 17.99 -2.29 -5.83
N LEU A 143 17.14 -3.12 -6.43
CA LEU A 143 17.54 -4.22 -7.30
C LEU A 143 18.18 -3.76 -8.62
N GLY A 144 17.92 -2.52 -9.04
CA GLY A 144 18.55 -1.90 -10.20
C GLY A 144 19.97 -1.38 -9.94
N GLN A 145 20.41 -1.31 -8.69
CA GLN A 145 21.72 -0.76 -8.33
C GLN A 145 22.85 -1.75 -8.63
N GLU A 146 23.88 -1.30 -9.35
CA GLU A 146 25.07 -2.11 -9.60
C GLU A 146 25.81 -2.45 -8.30
N GLY A 147 26.27 -3.70 -8.18
CA GLY A 147 27.07 -4.16 -7.04
C GLY A 147 26.25 -4.49 -5.78
N LEU A 148 24.94 -4.66 -5.89
CA LEU A 148 24.10 -5.15 -4.78
C LEU A 148 24.59 -6.54 -4.33
N PRO A 149 24.81 -6.76 -3.02
CA PRO A 149 25.16 -8.07 -2.50
C PRO A 149 24.09 -9.14 -2.79
N GLU A 150 24.52 -10.39 -2.99
CA GLU A 150 23.63 -11.50 -3.39
C GLU A 150 22.57 -11.84 -2.34
N ASP A 151 22.89 -11.69 -1.06
CA ASP A 151 21.96 -11.91 0.05
C ASP A 151 20.86 -10.84 0.09
N LEU A 152 21.21 -9.56 -0.10
CA LEU A 152 20.25 -8.48 -0.27
C LEU A 152 19.39 -8.69 -1.52
N GLN A 153 20.01 -9.03 -2.65
CA GLN A 153 19.28 -9.29 -3.88
C GLN A 153 18.23 -10.38 -3.68
N THR A 154 18.60 -11.48 -3.04
CA THR A 154 17.70 -12.61 -2.77
C THR A 154 16.50 -12.18 -1.93
N VAL A 155 16.72 -11.45 -0.83
CA VAL A 155 15.64 -11.00 0.05
C VAL A 155 14.77 -9.96 -0.65
N PHE A 156 15.36 -8.96 -1.31
CA PHE A 156 14.60 -7.91 -2.00
C PHE A 156 13.78 -8.44 -3.18
N GLU A 157 14.24 -9.45 -3.92
CA GLU A 157 13.43 -10.11 -4.95
C GLU A 157 12.22 -10.84 -4.36
N LEU A 158 12.37 -11.47 -3.19
CA LEU A 158 11.26 -12.11 -2.48
C LEU A 158 10.22 -11.08 -2.02
N LEU A 159 10.67 -9.97 -1.42
CA LEU A 159 9.77 -8.92 -0.91
C LEU A 159 9.11 -8.14 -2.05
N LEU A 160 9.80 -7.91 -3.17
CA LEU A 160 9.19 -7.37 -4.40
C LEU A 160 8.05 -8.28 -4.89
N ASN A 161 8.29 -9.59 -4.98
CA ASN A 161 7.25 -10.53 -5.43
C ASN A 161 6.06 -10.55 -4.46
N ALA A 162 6.31 -10.50 -3.15
CA ALA A 162 5.27 -10.41 -2.14
C ALA A 162 4.43 -9.14 -2.30
N SER A 163 5.08 -7.99 -2.47
CA SER A 163 4.41 -6.70 -2.69
C SER A 163 3.52 -6.73 -3.94
N GLU A 164 3.98 -7.33 -5.04
CA GLU A 164 3.15 -7.54 -6.24
C GLU A 164 1.92 -8.45 -5.97
N ASN A 165 2.06 -9.47 -5.13
CA ASN A 165 0.95 -10.33 -4.72
C ASN A 165 -0.06 -9.55 -3.86
N HIS A 166 0.43 -8.74 -2.92
CA HIS A 166 -0.39 -7.89 -2.07
C HIS A 166 -1.17 -6.87 -2.90
N LEU A 167 -0.49 -6.16 -3.81
CA LEU A 167 -1.13 -5.20 -4.71
C LEU A 167 -2.27 -5.83 -5.52
N ARG A 168 -2.06 -7.06 -6.03
CA ARG A 168 -3.12 -7.82 -6.70
C ARG A 168 -4.28 -8.16 -5.75
N ALA A 169 -4.00 -8.52 -4.50
CA ALA A 169 -5.04 -8.83 -3.52
C ALA A 169 -5.88 -7.59 -3.18
N PHE A 170 -5.24 -6.45 -2.88
CA PHE A 170 -5.93 -5.18 -2.63
C PHE A 170 -6.76 -4.74 -3.83
N SER A 171 -6.19 -4.82 -5.03
CA SER A 171 -6.87 -4.40 -6.28
C SER A 171 -8.13 -5.23 -6.57
N ARG A 172 -8.12 -6.53 -6.27
CA ARG A 172 -9.28 -7.42 -6.48
C ARG A 172 -10.43 -7.13 -5.53
N ASP A 173 -10.13 -6.76 -4.28
CA ASP A 173 -11.13 -6.55 -3.23
C ASP A 173 -11.66 -5.11 -3.17
N ARG A 174 -11.18 -4.19 -4.04
CA ARG A 174 -11.66 -2.80 -4.12
C ARG A 174 -13.18 -2.66 -4.27
N ILE A 175 -13.82 -3.56 -5.04
CA ILE A 175 -15.29 -3.56 -5.21
C ILE A 175 -15.99 -4.03 -3.92
N ALA A 176 -15.38 -4.95 -3.16
CA ALA A 176 -15.92 -5.41 -1.88
C ALA A 176 -15.86 -4.30 -0.82
N GLY A 177 -14.84 -3.44 -0.84
CA GLY A 177 -14.73 -2.31 0.09
C GLY A 177 -15.88 -1.33 0.02
N VAL A 178 -16.33 -0.97 -1.20
CA VAL A 178 -17.50 -0.08 -1.40
C VAL A 178 -18.77 -0.67 -0.78
N CYS A 179 -18.98 -1.98 -0.95
CA CYS A 179 -20.11 -2.68 -0.32
C CYS A 179 -19.99 -2.69 1.22
N GLY A 180 -18.77 -2.85 1.74
CA GLY A 180 -18.47 -2.76 3.17
C GLY A 180 -18.80 -1.38 3.75
N ASP A 181 -18.42 -0.30 3.07
CA ASP A 181 -18.73 1.06 3.49
C ASP A 181 -20.23 1.32 3.56
N VAL A 182 -20.98 0.86 2.55
CA VAL A 182 -22.45 0.95 2.54
C VAL A 182 -23.05 0.16 3.72
N ALA A 183 -22.57 -1.06 3.98
CA ALA A 183 -23.03 -1.88 5.10
C ALA A 183 -22.76 -1.20 6.46
N ASN A 184 -21.56 -0.65 6.66
CA ASN A 184 -21.19 0.09 7.87
C ASN A 184 -22.06 1.34 8.07
N ALA A 185 -22.29 2.12 7.00
CA ALA A 185 -23.15 3.29 7.05
C ALA A 185 -24.61 2.92 7.40
N ILE A 186 -25.12 1.82 6.84
CA ILE A 186 -26.44 1.26 7.17
C ILE A 186 -26.49 0.86 8.65
N GLN A 187 -25.53 0.05 9.11
CA GLN A 187 -25.47 -0.42 10.49
C GLN A 187 -25.43 0.73 11.49
N ASN A 188 -24.62 1.76 11.23
CA ASN A 188 -24.51 2.95 12.09
C ASN A 188 -25.83 3.74 12.15
N ARG A 189 -26.57 3.85 11.03
CA ARG A 189 -27.92 4.46 11.03
C ARG A 189 -28.94 3.66 11.82
N PHE A 190 -28.92 2.33 11.71
CA PHE A 190 -29.84 1.48 12.48
C PHE A 190 -29.50 1.42 13.98
N ARG A 191 -28.21 1.50 14.33
CA ARG A 191 -27.75 1.56 15.74
C ARG A 191 -28.08 2.91 16.40
N ASN A 192 -28.03 4.02 15.68
CA ASN A 192 -28.44 5.34 16.19
C ASN A 192 -29.95 5.61 16.07
N GLY A 193 -30.68 4.88 15.23
CA GLY A 193 -32.12 5.05 15.01
C GLY A 193 -33.04 4.06 15.74
N GLY A 194 -32.49 3.10 16.49
CA GLY A 194 -33.21 1.91 16.94
C GLY A 194 -33.62 1.87 18.42
N ARG A 195 -34.41 2.84 18.89
CA ARG A 195 -35.44 2.52 19.90
C ARG A 195 -36.74 2.33 19.11
N ASN A 196 -37.21 1.08 19.07
CA ASN A 196 -38.51 0.62 18.60
C ASN A 196 -38.56 0.02 17.17
N GLY A 197 -38.85 -1.29 17.08
CA GLY A 197 -39.44 -1.89 15.87
C GLY A 197 -38.84 -3.21 15.37
N ASN A 198 -39.30 -4.31 15.96
CA ASN A 198 -39.63 -5.63 15.40
C ASN A 198 -38.79 -6.32 14.29
N GLN A 199 -38.63 -7.63 14.49
CA GLN A 199 -37.84 -8.64 13.77
C GLN A 199 -38.16 -8.84 12.28
N ASN A 200 -37.24 -9.61 11.65
CA ASN A 200 -37.24 -10.25 10.33
C ASN A 200 -36.81 -9.39 9.13
N ASN A 201 -35.58 -9.62 8.66
CA ASN A 201 -35.40 -10.46 7.46
C ASN A 201 -33.93 -10.81 7.20
N ASN A 202 -33.72 -12.11 7.07
CA ASN A 202 -32.55 -12.75 6.49
C ASN A 202 -32.60 -12.56 4.95
N GLN A 203 -31.71 -11.75 4.37
CA GLN A 203 -31.49 -11.74 2.93
C GLN A 203 -30.00 -11.75 2.57
N ASN A 204 -29.62 -12.96 2.19
CA ASN A 204 -28.38 -13.48 1.64
C ASN A 204 -27.84 -12.65 0.45
N CYS A 205 -26.63 -12.09 0.58
CA CYS A 205 -25.86 -11.52 -0.53
C CYS A 205 -24.91 -12.59 -1.11
N THR A 206 -25.45 -13.49 -1.93
CA THR A 206 -24.64 -14.36 -2.80
C THR A 206 -25.22 -14.36 -4.20
N GLY A 207 -24.70 -13.50 -5.07
CA GLY A 207 -24.94 -13.56 -6.51
C GLY A 207 -24.05 -14.64 -7.14
N SER A 208 -24.51 -15.89 -7.13
CA SER A 208 -23.90 -16.98 -7.89
C SER A 208 -24.31 -16.83 -9.37
N SER A 209 -23.33 -16.65 -10.25
CA SER A 209 -23.53 -16.71 -11.70
C SER A 209 -23.77 -18.16 -12.14
N THR A 210 -25.02 -18.53 -12.42
CA THR A 210 -25.32 -19.74 -13.21
C THR A 210 -26.48 -19.45 -14.16
N GLY A 211 -26.13 -19.01 -15.38
CA GLY A 211 -27.01 -19.02 -16.54
C GLY A 211 -27.18 -20.45 -17.06
N ARG A 212 -28.36 -21.01 -16.80
CA ARG A 212 -28.96 -22.24 -17.37
C ARG A 212 -29.34 -21.94 -18.84
N GLN A 213 -29.29 -22.83 -19.83
CA GLN A 213 -30.18 -23.99 -20.02
C GLN A 213 -29.71 -24.85 -21.20
N GLY A 214 -29.87 -26.17 -21.07
CA GLY A 214 -29.93 -27.07 -22.21
C GLY A 214 -31.37 -27.32 -22.66
N LYS A 215 -31.56 -27.48 -23.96
CA LYS A 215 -32.22 -28.61 -24.65
C LYS A 215 -32.02 -28.43 -26.15
#